data_AF-A0A1M3BNV0-F1
#
_entry.id   AF-A0A1M3BNV0-F1
#
_cell.length_a   1.000
_cell.length_b   1.000
_cell.length_c   1.000
_cell.angle_alpha   90.00
_cell.angle_beta   90.00
_cell.angle_gamma   90.00
#
_symmetry.space_group_name_H-M   'P 1'
#
loop_
_entity.id
_entity.type
_entity.pdbx_description
1 polymer ?
#
loop_
_entity_poly.entity_id
_entity_poly.type
_entity_poly.pdbx_seq_one_letter_code
_entity_poly.pdbx_strand_id
1 'polypeptide(L)'
;MLVRTGYDRHYVGACRESVGAAIEELRRVGASSAAWNQLLPALDRWFELRNPKIEGRDGNPLNEVRVLAASVTEHGSVVVVPRGIKLSPDTSVLGFAEGEEISLDGDSFERLFDAFLAEVEAKFT
;
A
#
# COMPACT_ATOMS: atom_id res chain seq x y z
N MET A 1 -6.89 1.51 20.35
CA MET A 1 -5.51 1.80 19.86
C MET A 1 -5.38 3.30 19.64
N LEU A 2 -4.21 3.87 19.96
CA LEU A 2 -3.93 5.30 19.73
C LEU A 2 -3.39 5.50 18.31
N VAL A 3 -3.86 6.54 17.62
CA VAL A 3 -3.34 6.95 16.30
C VAL A 3 -1.87 7.37 16.39
N ARG A 4 -1.08 7.02 15.38
CA ARG A 4 0.35 7.33 15.26
C ARG A 4 0.52 8.64 14.49
N THR A 5 1.23 9.59 15.09
CA THR A 5 1.66 10.84 14.43
C THR A 5 3.08 10.76 13.88
N GLY A 6 3.79 9.66 14.13
CA GLY A 6 5.10 9.40 13.58
C GLY A 6 5.56 7.95 13.77
N TYR A 7 6.58 7.57 13.02
CA TYR A 7 7.26 6.28 13.06
C TYR A 7 8.76 6.53 13.14
N ASP A 8 9.45 5.84 14.04
CA ASP A 8 10.90 5.91 14.10
C ASP A 8 11.55 5.17 12.92
N ARG A 9 12.78 5.58 12.56
CA ARG A 9 13.51 5.02 11.42
C ARG A 9 13.76 3.52 11.54
N HIS A 10 13.90 3.01 12.76
CA HIS A 10 14.09 1.57 12.97
C HIS A 10 12.81 0.79 12.64
N TYR A 11 11.63 1.31 13.00
CA TYR A 11 10.35 0.73 12.61
C TYR A 11 10.15 0.70 11.08
N VAL A 12 10.43 1.81 10.40
CA VAL A 12 10.37 1.89 8.93
C VAL A 12 11.37 0.93 8.29
N GLY A 13 12.60 0.84 8.83
CA GLY A 13 13.62 -0.11 8.40
C GLY A 13 13.18 -1.57 8.55
N ALA A 14 12.57 -1.93 9.68
CA ALA A 14 12.06 -3.28 9.91
C ALA A 14 10.94 -3.66 8.92
N CYS A 15 10.06 -2.71 8.57
CA CYS A 15 9.07 -2.91 7.51
C CYS A 15 9.77 -3.16 6.16
N ARG A 16 10.78 -2.34 5.82
CA ARG A 16 11.56 -2.49 4.59
C ARG A 16 12.21 -3.87 4.47
N GLU A 17 12.87 -4.33 5.52
CA GLU A 17 13.49 -5.66 5.55
C GLU A 17 12.46 -6.79 5.44
N SER A 18 11.36 -6.71 6.21
CA SER A 18 10.34 -7.74 6.23
C SER A 18 9.60 -7.88 4.90
N VAL A 19 9.21 -6.75 4.29
CA VAL A 19 8.49 -6.76 3.01
C VAL A 19 9.44 -7.09 1.86
N GLY A 20 10.69 -6.58 1.90
CA GLY A 20 11.71 -6.94 0.93
C GLY A 20 11.99 -8.45 0.88
N ALA A 21 12.10 -9.11 2.04
CA ALA A 21 12.23 -10.57 2.10
C ALA A 21 11.02 -11.30 1.47
N ALA A 22 9.81 -10.78 1.66
CA ALA A 22 8.61 -11.35 1.05
C ALA A 22 8.60 -11.17 -0.48
N ILE A 23 9.01 -10.00 -0.98
CA ILE A 23 9.15 -9.73 -2.43
C ILE A 23 10.10 -10.74 -3.06
N GLU A 24 11.30 -10.91 -2.49
CA GLU A 24 12.31 -11.85 -3.01
C GLU A 24 11.79 -13.30 -3.02
N GLU A 25 11.08 -13.71 -1.97
CA GLU A 25 10.50 -15.05 -1.89
C GLU A 25 9.40 -15.26 -2.95
N LEU A 26 8.49 -14.30 -3.12
CA LEU A 26 7.43 -14.40 -4.14
C LEU A 26 7.99 -14.40 -5.56
N ARG A 27 9.04 -13.61 -5.82
CA ARG A 27 9.79 -13.65 -7.09
C ARG A 27 10.39 -15.03 -7.33
N ARG A 28 11.08 -15.57 -6.33
CA ARG A 28 11.77 -16.87 -6.40
C ARG A 28 10.82 -18.02 -6.73
N VAL A 29 9.60 -18.02 -6.18
CA VAL A 29 8.62 -19.08 -6.41
C VAL A 29 7.73 -18.85 -7.63
N GLY A 30 7.90 -17.73 -8.35
CA GLY A 30 7.06 -17.38 -9.50
C GLY A 30 5.60 -17.20 -9.10
N ALA A 31 5.36 -16.46 -8.02
CA ALA A 31 4.04 -16.32 -7.41
C ALA A 31 3.02 -15.66 -8.36
N SER A 32 1.76 -16.10 -8.26
CA SER A 32 0.65 -15.51 -9.01
C SER A 32 0.23 -14.15 -8.45
N SER A 33 -0.57 -13.40 -9.23
CA SER A 33 -1.10 -12.11 -8.80
C SER A 33 -1.89 -12.16 -7.50
N ALA A 34 -2.59 -13.27 -7.24
CA ALA A 34 -3.31 -13.46 -5.99
C ALA A 34 -2.37 -13.38 -4.76
N ALA A 35 -1.16 -13.92 -4.85
CA ALA A 35 -0.18 -13.83 -3.76
C ALA A 35 0.40 -12.42 -3.62
N TRP A 36 0.69 -11.75 -4.74
CA TRP A 36 1.14 -10.36 -4.74
C TRP A 36 0.11 -9.41 -4.14
N ASN A 37 -1.17 -9.57 -4.49
CA ASN A 37 -2.28 -8.79 -3.94
C ASN A 37 -2.35 -8.92 -2.41
N GLN A 38 -2.03 -10.08 -1.84
CA GLN A 38 -2.04 -10.27 -0.38
C GLN A 38 -0.91 -9.52 0.34
N LEU A 39 0.12 -9.04 -0.36
CA LEU A 39 1.10 -8.16 0.27
C LEU A 39 0.56 -6.76 0.56
N LEU A 40 -0.49 -6.30 -0.14
CA LEU A 40 -1.13 -4.99 0.12
C LEU A 40 -1.69 -4.87 1.56
N PRO A 41 -2.59 -5.76 2.03
CA PRO A 41 -3.07 -5.70 3.41
C PRO A 41 -1.96 -5.97 4.43
N ALA A 42 -0.98 -6.82 4.10
CA ALA A 42 0.18 -7.03 4.96
C ALA A 42 1.01 -5.74 5.13
N LEU A 43 1.21 -4.98 4.05
CA LEU A 43 1.87 -3.68 4.07
C LEU A 43 1.05 -2.64 4.85
N ASP A 44 -0.24 -2.50 4.55
CA ASP A 44 -1.10 -1.52 5.23
C ASP A 44 -1.15 -1.75 6.75
N ARG A 45 -1.08 -3.02 7.19
CA ARG A 45 -1.06 -3.40 8.61
C ARG A 45 0.10 -2.78 9.41
N TRP A 46 1.27 -2.59 8.79
CA TRP A 46 2.41 -1.92 9.43
C TRP A 46 2.07 -0.47 9.81
N PHE A 47 1.23 0.20 9.01
CA PHE A 47 0.95 1.62 9.18
C PHE A 47 -0.55 1.91 9.35
N GLU A 48 -1.36 0.91 9.77
CA GLU A 48 -2.83 1.03 9.85
C GLU A 48 -3.26 2.16 10.80
N LEU A 49 -2.45 2.42 11.83
CA LEU A 49 -2.74 3.42 12.88
C LEU A 49 -2.31 4.84 12.50
N ARG A 50 -1.82 5.09 11.29
CA ARG A 50 -1.38 6.41 10.83
C ARG A 50 -2.49 7.45 11.00
N ASN A 51 -2.14 8.62 11.54
CA ASN A 51 -3.10 9.70 11.79
C ASN A 51 -3.69 10.21 10.45
N PRO A 52 -5.01 10.11 10.23
CA PRO A 52 -5.63 10.52 8.97
C PRO A 52 -5.45 11.99 8.61
N LYS A 53 -5.21 12.87 9.60
CA LYS A 53 -4.96 14.30 9.36
C LYS A 53 -3.60 14.55 8.72
N ILE A 54 -2.59 13.75 9.07
CA ILE A 54 -1.23 13.85 8.52
C ILE A 54 -1.18 13.13 7.17
N GLU A 55 -1.80 11.95 7.10
CA GLU A 55 -1.87 11.16 5.87
C GLU A 55 -2.49 11.94 4.71
N GLY A 56 -3.57 12.68 4.98
CA GLY A 56 -4.33 13.36 3.94
C GLY A 56 -5.24 12.43 3.14
N ARG A 57 -5.92 13.01 2.14
CA ARG A 57 -6.90 12.35 1.28
C ARG A 57 -6.79 12.80 -0.19
N ASP A 58 -5.60 13.24 -0.56
CA ASP A 58 -5.26 13.85 -1.84
C ASP A 58 -4.87 12.84 -2.91
N GLY A 59 -4.97 11.54 -2.63
CA GLY A 59 -4.63 10.48 -3.60
C GLY A 59 -3.15 10.10 -3.59
N ASN A 60 -2.42 10.44 -2.52
CA ASN A 60 -1.02 10.06 -2.36
C ASN A 60 -0.84 8.53 -2.21
N PRO A 61 0.41 8.00 -2.28
CA PRO A 61 0.67 6.57 -2.16
C PRO A 61 0.13 5.87 -0.89
N LEU A 62 0.01 6.58 0.25
CA LEU A 62 -0.61 6.01 1.46
C LEU A 62 -2.11 5.78 1.28
N ASN A 63 -2.77 6.65 0.51
CA ASN A 63 -4.16 6.49 0.15
C ASN A 63 -4.34 5.33 -0.84
N GLU A 64 -3.46 5.22 -1.83
CA GLU A 64 -3.49 4.12 -2.81
C GLU A 64 -3.35 2.75 -2.13
N VAL A 65 -2.33 2.56 -1.27
CA VAL A 65 -2.18 1.31 -0.51
C VAL A 65 -3.41 1.02 0.35
N ARG A 66 -4.00 2.02 1.02
CA ARG A 66 -5.23 1.81 1.82
C ARG A 66 -6.37 1.29 0.96
N VAL A 67 -6.62 1.95 -0.18
CA VAL A 67 -7.73 1.63 -1.07
C VAL A 67 -7.55 0.23 -1.63
N LEU A 68 -6.35 -0.08 -2.12
CA LEU A 68 -6.07 -1.39 -2.70
C LEU A 68 -6.09 -2.51 -1.64
N ALA A 69 -5.55 -2.28 -0.44
CA ALA A 69 -5.60 -3.23 0.67
C ALA A 69 -7.05 -3.55 1.11
N ALA A 70 -7.89 -2.51 1.26
CA ALA A 70 -9.31 -2.68 1.55
C ALA A 70 -10.03 -3.40 0.40
N SER A 71 -9.72 -3.07 -0.85
CA SER A 71 -10.29 -3.73 -2.04
C SER A 71 -9.95 -5.22 -2.12
N VAL A 72 -8.70 -5.59 -1.81
CA VAL A 72 -8.28 -7.00 -1.71
C VAL A 72 -9.02 -7.73 -0.59
N THR A 73 -9.16 -7.10 0.57
CA THR A 73 -9.71 -7.74 1.77
C THR A 73 -11.24 -7.84 1.75
N GLU A 74 -11.93 -6.80 1.26
CA GLU A 74 -13.38 -6.62 1.40
C GLU A 74 -14.14 -6.76 0.07
N HIS A 75 -13.45 -6.67 -1.07
CA HIS A 75 -14.07 -6.56 -2.39
C HIS A 75 -13.50 -7.54 -3.42
N GLY A 76 -12.83 -8.61 -2.98
CA GLY A 76 -12.38 -9.68 -3.87
C GLY A 76 -11.34 -9.24 -4.89
N SER A 77 -10.46 -8.29 -4.52
CA SER A 77 -9.47 -7.68 -5.42
C SER A 77 -10.07 -6.84 -6.55
N VAL A 78 -11.27 -6.27 -6.37
CA VAL A 78 -11.82 -5.25 -7.28
C VAL A 78 -11.71 -3.88 -6.62
N VAL A 79 -11.16 -2.88 -7.33
CA VAL A 79 -10.93 -1.55 -6.78
C VAL A 79 -12.23 -0.87 -6.40
N VAL A 80 -12.36 -0.49 -5.13
CA VAL A 80 -13.45 0.31 -4.59
C VAL A 80 -12.85 1.52 -3.86
N VAL A 81 -13.12 2.72 -4.37
CA VAL A 81 -12.57 3.96 -3.78
C VAL A 81 -13.54 4.50 -2.72
N PRO A 82 -13.16 4.57 -1.44
CA PRO A 82 -14.02 5.13 -0.41
C PRO A 82 -14.31 6.61 -0.65
N ARG A 83 -15.52 7.04 -0.29
CA ARG A 83 -15.93 8.45 -0.41
C ARG A 83 -14.93 9.38 0.31
N GLY A 84 -14.49 10.40 -0.42
CA GLY A 84 -13.65 11.47 0.11
C GLY A 84 -12.14 11.23 0.00
N ILE A 85 -11.69 10.10 -0.56
CA ILE A 85 -10.33 9.91 -1.04
C ILE A 85 -10.25 10.36 -2.50
N LYS A 86 -9.31 11.25 -2.84
CA LYS A 86 -9.12 11.76 -4.21
C LYS A 86 -8.17 10.88 -5.02
N LEU A 87 -8.40 9.56 -5.02
CA LEU A 87 -7.59 8.65 -5.83
C LEU A 87 -7.98 8.79 -7.31
N SER A 88 -6.98 8.90 -8.20
CA SER A 88 -7.20 9.03 -9.64
C SER A 88 -6.18 8.17 -10.39
N PRO A 89 -6.60 7.37 -11.39
CA PRO A 89 -5.69 6.58 -12.23
C PRO A 89 -4.51 7.38 -12.80
N ASP A 90 -4.75 8.63 -13.21
CA ASP A 90 -3.75 9.46 -13.87
C ASP A 90 -2.61 9.91 -12.94
N THR A 91 -2.85 9.94 -11.63
CA THR A 91 -1.90 10.45 -10.62
C THR A 91 -1.43 9.38 -9.64
N SER A 92 -2.16 8.27 -9.55
CA SER A 92 -1.79 7.11 -8.74
C SER A 92 -0.53 6.43 -9.29
N VAL A 93 0.19 5.71 -8.43
CA VAL A 93 1.40 4.98 -8.79
C VAL A 93 1.07 3.85 -9.77
N LEU A 94 0.05 3.04 -9.47
CA LEU A 94 -0.31 1.88 -10.29
C LEU A 94 -1.36 2.19 -11.35
N GLY A 95 -2.15 3.24 -11.14
CA GLY A 95 -3.10 3.73 -12.13
C GLY A 95 -4.37 2.88 -12.30
N PHE A 96 -4.69 2.03 -11.33
CA PHE A 96 -5.95 1.26 -11.37
C PHE A 96 -7.18 2.18 -11.29
N ALA A 97 -8.19 1.89 -12.11
CA ALA A 97 -9.49 2.56 -12.09
C ALA A 97 -10.48 1.91 -11.12
N GLU A 98 -11.49 2.68 -10.68
CA GLU A 98 -12.60 2.14 -9.89
C GLU A 98 -13.34 1.06 -10.69
N GLY A 99 -13.58 -0.10 -10.06
CA GLY A 99 -14.17 -1.28 -10.69
C GLY A 99 -13.19 -2.18 -11.44
N GLU A 100 -11.91 -1.82 -11.53
CA GLU A 100 -10.87 -2.66 -12.14
C GLU A 100 -10.44 -3.80 -11.21
N GLU A 101 -10.10 -4.95 -11.79
CA GLU A 101 -9.49 -6.06 -11.05
C GLU A 101 -8.01 -5.77 -10.77
N ILE A 102 -7.63 -5.84 -9.51
CA ILE A 102 -6.25 -5.70 -9.06
C ILE A 102 -5.49 -6.96 -9.47
N SER A 103 -4.49 -6.81 -10.32
CA SER A 103 -3.58 -7.89 -10.67
C SER A 103 -2.14 -7.39 -10.57
N LEU A 104 -1.53 -7.58 -9.40
CA LEU A 104 -0.14 -7.20 -9.17
C LEU A 104 0.84 -8.28 -9.64
N ASP A 105 2.03 -7.82 -9.99
CA ASP A 105 3.26 -8.58 -10.11
C ASP A 105 4.34 -7.97 -9.19
N GLY A 106 5.54 -8.55 -9.21
CA GLY A 106 6.62 -8.08 -8.35
C GLY A 106 7.03 -6.64 -8.64
N ASP A 107 7.08 -6.23 -9.90
CA ASP A 107 7.57 -4.92 -10.30
C ASP A 107 6.55 -3.82 -9.97
N SER A 108 5.27 -4.08 -10.19
CA SER A 108 4.19 -3.19 -9.79
C SER A 108 4.10 -3.07 -8.26
N PHE A 109 4.18 -4.17 -7.52
CA PHE A 109 4.17 -4.11 -6.05
C PHE A 109 5.36 -3.33 -5.49
N GLU A 110 6.59 -3.61 -5.97
CA GLU A 110 7.81 -2.93 -5.52
C GLU A 110 7.75 -1.42 -5.81
N ARG A 111 7.26 -1.01 -6.99
CA ARG A 111 7.06 0.39 -7.33
C ARG A 111 6.09 1.10 -6.39
N LEU A 112 4.98 0.45 -6.03
CA LEU A 112 4.03 1.00 -5.05
C LEU A 112 4.63 1.04 -3.64
N PHE A 113 5.37 0.00 -3.26
CA PHE A 113 6.01 -0.12 -1.95
C PHE A 113 7.05 0.99 -1.72
N ASP A 114 7.89 1.27 -2.71
CA ASP A 114 8.87 2.36 -2.64
C ASP A 114 8.21 3.73 -2.52
N ALA A 115 7.19 4.00 -3.36
CA ALA A 115 6.42 5.23 -3.29
C ALA A 115 5.70 5.40 -1.95
N PHE A 116 5.17 4.30 -1.41
CA PHE A 116 4.53 4.27 -0.09
C PHE A 116 5.51 4.59 1.03
N LEU A 117 6.68 3.93 1.09
CA LEU A 117 7.67 4.20 2.14
C LEU A 117 8.26 5.60 2.04
N ALA A 118 8.50 6.12 0.83
CA ALA A 118 8.93 7.51 0.64
C ALA A 118 7.91 8.50 1.21
N GLU A 119 6.62 8.25 1.00
CA GLU A 119 5.54 9.08 1.54
C GLU A 119 5.38 8.94 3.07
N VAL A 120 5.59 7.74 3.62
CA VAL A 120 5.66 7.52 5.08
C VAL A 120 6.80 8.35 5.68
N GLU A 121 8.01 8.24 5.12
CA GLU A 121 9.20 8.95 5.60
C GLU A 121 9.01 10.47 5.50
N ALA A 122 8.38 10.97 4.43
CA ALA A 122 8.12 12.40 4.25
C ALA A 122 7.10 12.98 5.24
N LYS A 123 6.10 12.20 5.66
CA LYS A 123 4.97 12.68 6.47
C LYS A 123 5.04 12.29 7.95
N PHE A 124 5.73 11.22 8.30
CA PHE A 124 5.66 10.61 9.63
C PHE A 124 7.04 10.36 10.28
N THR A 125 8.16 10.76 9.67
CA THR A 125 9.50 10.59 10.24
C THR A 125 10.21 11.93 10.36
#